data_AF-A0A497DDV5-F1
#
_entry.id   AF-A0A497DDV5-F1
#
_cell.length_a   1.000
_cell.length_b   1.000
_cell.length_c   1.000
_cell.angle_alpha   90.00
_cell.angle_beta   90.00
_cell.angle_gamma   90.00
#
_symmetry.space_group_name_H-M   'P 1'
#
loop_
_entity.id
_entity.type
_entity.pdbx_description
1 polymer ?
#
loop_
_entity_poly.entity_id
_entity_poly.type
_entity_poly.pdbx_seq_one_letter_code
_entity_poly.pdbx_strand_id
1 'polypeptide(L)'
;MFVTIFTINLVNAQTWLENLPQDKVQSGTLTLHDYQKAFYDYWEPFHVEKAYYINEKGEKVKAYGWKQFKRWEWYWEYRVDPITGAFPTTSAAEEYEKYLLQNPAVSRSPSGNWTSMGPSASNGGYAGIGRLNCVAFRPGDANTIYVGAASGGIWKSSDGGSSWTPLGDSNPVLGVSDIIVINQGANPDILYIATGDKDGGSVWSLGGQQSNDNNSVGVLKSTDGGVTWNTTGLSYSASQKITVSRLIPDPASNGQIIYAATSTGVFKTTDGGTNWTQQLWGNFIDLEMNPGNSSVLYASTIDHWMTPMIYYTTNGGTNWTASSTPFSVTDKRVDLAVTAANSNYVYAVVANRNGGLSYVCRSINTGASFSTVYTGSSTTNLLSLYANESGGTGGQGNYDLAIAVSPTNANEVYVGGINTHKSTDGGSSWNCVNCWTWSTTYNNVTPQAPVVHADHHFLAFQNNTTLFECNDGGLYKTTNGGGSWTDLTNTMAISQLYRLGVSQTSSNDVITGLQDNGTKVL
;
A
#
# COMPACT_ATOMS: atom_id res chain seq x y z
N MET A 1 -34.98 -3.46 -45.32
CA MET A 1 -34.37 -4.21 -44.19
C MET A 1 -32.89 -4.34 -44.49
N PHE A 2 -32.08 -3.37 -44.04
CA PHE A 2 -30.62 -3.40 -44.19
C PHE A 2 -30.05 -4.05 -42.93
N VAL A 3 -29.44 -5.23 -43.08
CA VAL A 3 -28.69 -5.89 -42.03
C VAL A 3 -27.26 -5.36 -42.12
N THR A 4 -26.90 -4.47 -41.18
CA THR A 4 -25.52 -4.02 -41.01
C THR A 4 -24.78 -5.09 -40.21
N ILE A 5 -23.89 -5.83 -40.87
CA ILE A 5 -22.97 -6.76 -40.22
C ILE A 5 -21.84 -5.92 -39.62
N PHE A 6 -21.77 -5.81 -38.29
CA PHE A 6 -20.58 -5.31 -37.62
C PHE A 6 -19.53 -6.42 -37.59
N THR A 7 -18.49 -6.29 -38.40
CA THR A 7 -17.25 -7.02 -38.21
C THR A 7 -16.46 -6.36 -37.09
N ILE A 8 -16.39 -7.02 -35.94
CA ILE A 8 -15.46 -6.65 -34.87
C ILE A 8 -14.07 -7.11 -35.33
N ASN A 9 -13.29 -6.20 -35.91
CA ASN A 9 -11.85 -6.43 -36.03
C ASN A 9 -11.25 -6.33 -34.62
N LEU A 10 -10.93 -7.47 -34.03
CA LEU A 10 -10.07 -7.53 -32.85
C LEU A 10 -8.70 -7.00 -33.27
N VAL A 11 -8.43 -5.73 -33.00
CA VAL A 11 -7.08 -5.18 -33.13
C VAL A 11 -6.29 -5.77 -31.97
N ASN A 12 -5.56 -6.86 -32.22
CA ASN A 12 -4.59 -7.36 -31.25
C ASN A 12 -3.52 -6.27 -31.07
N ALA A 13 -3.35 -5.78 -29.84
CA ALA A 13 -2.37 -4.74 -29.51
C ALA A 13 -0.92 -5.18 -29.78
N GLN A 14 -0.71 -6.45 -30.11
CA GLN A 14 0.55 -7.10 -30.43
C GLN A 14 0.33 -8.12 -31.55
N THR A 15 0.93 -7.91 -32.72
CA THR A 15 0.71 -8.76 -33.92
C THR A 15 1.16 -10.21 -33.72
N TRP A 16 2.17 -10.46 -32.89
CA TRP A 16 2.65 -11.82 -32.62
C TRP A 16 1.60 -12.72 -31.92
N LEU A 17 0.56 -12.15 -31.29
CA LEU A 17 -0.52 -12.92 -30.68
C LEU A 17 -1.30 -13.74 -31.72
N GLU A 18 -1.27 -13.33 -32.99
CA GLU A 18 -1.90 -14.07 -34.09
C GLU A 18 -1.23 -15.44 -34.34
N ASN A 19 0.02 -15.61 -33.89
CA ASN A 19 0.76 -16.87 -34.00
C ASN A 19 0.42 -17.88 -32.90
N LEU A 20 -0.48 -17.54 -31.96
CA LEU A 20 -0.90 -18.47 -30.91
C LEU A 20 -1.74 -19.63 -31.48
N PRO A 21 -1.63 -20.86 -30.94
CA PRO A 21 -2.48 -21.98 -31.33
C PRO A 21 -3.95 -21.68 -31.03
N GLN A 22 -4.77 -21.56 -32.08
CA GLN A 22 -6.14 -21.05 -31.95
C GLN A 22 -7.07 -22.00 -31.18
N ASP A 23 -6.84 -23.30 -31.24
CA ASP A 23 -7.53 -24.32 -30.46
C ASP A 23 -7.28 -24.13 -28.94
N LYS A 24 -6.04 -23.78 -28.56
CA LYS A 24 -5.68 -23.49 -27.17
C LYS A 24 -6.19 -22.12 -26.70
N VAL A 25 -6.21 -21.12 -27.59
CA VAL A 25 -6.85 -19.83 -27.32
C VAL A 25 -8.33 -20.03 -26.98
N GLN A 26 -9.05 -20.82 -27.79
CA GLN A 26 -10.47 -21.08 -27.59
C GLN A 26 -10.76 -21.90 -26.32
N SER A 27 -9.91 -22.86 -25.99
CA SER A 27 -10.07 -23.70 -24.80
C SER A 27 -9.51 -23.10 -23.51
N GLY A 28 -8.77 -21.97 -23.59
CA GLY A 28 -8.14 -21.34 -22.43
C GLY A 28 -6.97 -22.17 -21.84
N THR A 29 -6.31 -22.98 -22.67
CA THR A 29 -5.27 -23.95 -22.24
C THR A 29 -3.86 -23.55 -22.66
N LEU A 30 -3.63 -22.27 -22.96
CA LEU A 30 -2.32 -21.76 -23.34
C LEU A 30 -1.30 -21.92 -22.21
N THR A 31 -0.10 -22.35 -22.58
CA THR A 31 1.07 -22.48 -21.71
C THR A 31 2.08 -21.36 -21.98
N LEU A 32 3.01 -21.12 -21.07
CA LEU A 32 4.13 -20.20 -21.31
C LEU A 32 4.89 -20.57 -22.59
N HIS A 33 5.10 -21.86 -22.85
CA HIS A 33 5.77 -22.34 -24.06
C HIS A 33 5.03 -21.96 -25.34
N ASP A 34 3.69 -21.98 -25.35
CA ASP A 34 2.90 -21.53 -26.51
C ASP A 34 3.11 -20.04 -26.79
N TYR A 35 3.14 -19.21 -25.73
CA TYR A 35 3.42 -17.78 -25.84
C TYR A 35 4.84 -17.50 -26.30
N GLN A 36 5.83 -18.19 -25.73
CA GLN A 36 7.23 -18.08 -26.14
C GLN A 36 7.41 -18.41 -27.61
N LYS A 37 6.84 -19.54 -28.05
CA LYS A 37 6.92 -19.95 -29.45
C LYS A 37 6.31 -18.89 -30.38
N ALA A 38 5.06 -18.46 -30.11
CA ALA A 38 4.39 -17.46 -30.93
C ALA A 38 5.17 -16.13 -31.01
N PHE A 39 5.72 -15.68 -29.88
CA PHE A 39 6.52 -14.46 -29.80
C PHE A 39 7.85 -14.57 -30.55
N TYR A 40 8.61 -15.65 -30.34
CA TYR A 40 9.92 -15.80 -30.97
C TYR A 40 9.80 -16.06 -32.46
N ASP A 41 8.85 -16.86 -32.91
CA ASP A 41 8.59 -17.09 -34.34
C ASP A 41 8.26 -15.77 -35.07
N TYR A 42 7.50 -14.88 -34.43
CA TYR A 42 7.18 -13.58 -35.02
C TYR A 42 8.42 -12.68 -35.15
N TRP A 43 9.27 -12.63 -34.13
CA TRP A 43 10.39 -11.70 -34.07
C TRP A 43 11.69 -12.22 -34.68
N GLU A 44 11.81 -13.54 -34.89
CA GLU A 44 13.00 -14.19 -35.45
C GLU A 44 13.49 -13.54 -36.76
N PRO A 45 12.62 -13.24 -37.76
CA PRO A 45 13.06 -12.63 -39.03
C PRO A 45 13.65 -11.23 -38.88
N PHE A 46 13.35 -10.53 -37.79
CA PHE A 46 13.79 -9.16 -37.55
C PHE A 46 15.14 -9.09 -36.84
N HIS A 47 15.67 -10.20 -36.31
CA HIS A 47 16.92 -10.23 -35.55
C HIS A 47 16.99 -9.15 -34.46
N VAL A 48 15.93 -9.06 -33.64
CA VAL A 48 15.79 -8.00 -32.63
C VAL A 48 16.90 -8.09 -31.58
N GLU A 49 17.66 -7.00 -31.43
CA GLU A 49 18.67 -6.83 -30.39
C GLU A 49 18.34 -5.65 -29.48
N LYS A 50 18.32 -5.88 -28.16
CA LYS A 50 18.02 -4.85 -27.14
C LYS A 50 16.72 -4.08 -27.42
N ALA A 51 15.71 -4.75 -28.00
CA ALA A 51 14.42 -4.23 -28.43
C ALA A 51 14.43 -3.30 -29.66
N TYR A 52 15.44 -3.42 -30.52
CA TYR A 52 15.51 -2.73 -31.81
C TYR A 52 15.89 -3.70 -32.92
N TYR A 53 15.49 -3.38 -34.15
CA TYR A 53 15.95 -4.08 -35.36
C TYR A 53 16.21 -3.07 -36.47
N ILE A 54 16.89 -3.52 -37.54
CA ILE A 54 17.09 -2.74 -38.75
C ILE A 54 16.04 -3.16 -39.76
N ASN A 55 15.21 -2.23 -40.23
CA ASN A 55 14.19 -2.52 -41.24
C ASN A 55 14.81 -2.63 -42.65
N GLU A 56 14.00 -3.00 -43.64
CA GLU A 56 14.42 -3.14 -45.04
C GLU A 56 14.99 -1.85 -45.66
N LYS A 57 14.70 -0.68 -45.06
CA LYS A 57 15.23 0.62 -45.48
C LYS A 57 16.56 0.99 -44.79
N GLY A 58 17.10 0.12 -43.94
CA GLY A 58 18.32 0.38 -43.16
C GLY A 58 18.08 1.25 -41.92
N GLU A 59 16.83 1.47 -41.51
CA GLU A 59 16.49 2.33 -40.39
C GLU A 59 16.42 1.53 -39.09
N LYS A 60 16.91 2.10 -37.98
CA LYS A 60 16.76 1.52 -36.65
C LYS A 60 15.34 1.73 -36.13
N VAL A 61 14.59 0.64 -36.02
CA VAL A 61 13.19 0.64 -35.57
C VAL A 61 13.06 -0.04 -34.21
N LYS A 62 12.18 0.49 -33.37
CA LYS A 62 11.85 -0.11 -32.06
C LYS A 62 10.93 -1.32 -32.26
N ALA A 63 11.28 -2.45 -31.65
CA ALA A 63 10.41 -3.62 -31.56
C ALA A 63 9.35 -3.37 -30.46
N TYR A 64 8.21 -2.79 -30.84
CA TYR A 64 7.13 -2.48 -29.90
C TYR A 64 6.61 -3.77 -29.23
N GLY A 65 6.51 -3.74 -27.90
CA GLY A 65 6.05 -4.89 -27.10
C GLY A 65 7.12 -5.91 -26.74
N TRP A 66 8.32 -5.86 -27.35
CA TRP A 66 9.40 -6.79 -27.05
C TRP A 66 9.82 -6.75 -25.57
N LYS A 67 10.10 -5.55 -25.04
CA LYS A 67 10.50 -5.40 -23.63
C LYS A 67 9.39 -5.83 -22.68
N GLN A 68 8.14 -5.58 -23.03
CA GLN A 68 6.97 -5.95 -22.23
C GLN A 68 6.85 -7.47 -22.15
N PHE A 69 6.93 -8.17 -23.29
CA PHE A 69 6.91 -9.63 -23.33
C PHE A 69 8.09 -10.22 -22.56
N LYS A 70 9.32 -9.75 -22.78
CA LYS A 70 10.50 -10.28 -22.07
C LYS A 70 10.42 -10.13 -20.55
N ARG A 71 9.76 -9.09 -20.04
CA ARG A 71 9.48 -8.94 -18.60
C ARG A 71 8.43 -9.95 -18.13
N TRP A 72 7.34 -10.10 -18.88
CA TRP A 72 6.29 -11.06 -18.59
C TRP A 72 6.80 -12.51 -18.63
N GLU A 73 7.63 -12.86 -19.62
CA GLU A 73 8.26 -14.17 -19.75
C GLU A 73 9.20 -14.45 -18.59
N TRP A 74 10.10 -13.52 -18.25
CA TRP A 74 10.98 -13.66 -17.09
C TRP A 74 10.19 -13.85 -15.77
N TYR A 75 9.06 -13.17 -15.63
CA TYR A 75 8.20 -13.36 -14.47
C TYR A 75 7.64 -14.79 -14.42
N TRP A 76 7.18 -15.32 -15.54
CA TRP A 76 6.50 -16.62 -15.60
C TRP A 76 7.44 -17.82 -15.72
N GLU A 77 8.65 -17.68 -16.24
CA GLU A 77 9.56 -18.82 -16.54
C GLU A 77 9.89 -19.68 -15.30
N TYR A 78 9.81 -19.09 -14.11
CA TYR A 78 10.05 -19.79 -12.83
C TYR A 78 8.75 -20.08 -12.04
N ARG A 79 7.58 -19.75 -12.60
CA ARG A 79 6.27 -19.81 -11.93
C ARG A 79 5.26 -20.69 -12.65
N VAL A 80 5.67 -21.38 -13.71
CA VAL A 80 4.88 -22.37 -14.43
C VAL A 80 5.39 -23.78 -14.11
N ASP A 81 4.60 -24.78 -14.45
CA ASP A 81 5.07 -26.16 -14.43
C ASP A 81 6.32 -26.30 -15.34
N PRO A 82 7.47 -26.76 -14.83
CA PRO A 82 8.74 -26.69 -15.56
C PRO A 82 8.81 -27.66 -16.75
N ILE A 83 7.89 -28.62 -16.84
CA ILE A 83 7.84 -29.60 -17.93
C ILE A 83 6.88 -29.13 -19.02
N THR A 84 5.68 -28.69 -18.62
CA THR A 84 4.58 -28.40 -19.53
C THR A 84 4.45 -26.91 -19.85
N GLY A 85 5.00 -26.02 -19.02
CA GLY A 85 4.80 -24.57 -19.10
C GLY A 85 3.40 -24.13 -18.66
N ALA A 86 2.61 -25.01 -18.03
CA ALA A 86 1.26 -24.69 -17.59
C ALA A 86 1.27 -23.66 -16.46
N PHE A 87 0.38 -22.67 -16.56
CA PHE A 87 0.19 -21.68 -15.50
C PHE A 87 -0.47 -22.29 -14.27
N PRO A 88 -0.12 -21.82 -13.06
CA PRO A 88 -0.77 -22.28 -11.83
C PRO A 88 -2.25 -21.90 -11.86
N THR A 89 -3.11 -22.86 -11.51
CA THR A 89 -4.57 -22.68 -11.45
C THR A 89 -5.07 -22.40 -10.03
N THR A 90 -4.18 -22.48 -9.05
CA THR A 90 -4.45 -22.33 -7.61
C THR A 90 -3.47 -21.34 -7.00
N SER A 91 -3.92 -20.64 -5.96
CA SER A 91 -3.10 -19.73 -5.18
C SER A 91 -2.21 -20.49 -4.19
N ALA A 92 -1.14 -19.84 -3.73
CA ALA A 92 -0.29 -20.38 -2.66
C ALA A 92 -1.08 -20.68 -1.38
N ALA A 93 -2.11 -19.87 -1.06
CA ALA A 93 -2.98 -20.09 0.08
C ALA A 93 -3.84 -21.36 -0.08
N GLU A 94 -4.47 -21.56 -1.24
CA GLU A 94 -5.25 -22.78 -1.51
C GLU A 94 -4.38 -24.04 -1.50
N GLU A 95 -3.16 -23.98 -2.04
CA GLU A 95 -2.21 -25.09 -1.95
C GLU A 95 -1.75 -25.33 -0.50
N TYR A 96 -1.59 -24.28 0.29
CA TYR A 96 -1.28 -24.40 1.71
C TYR A 96 -2.43 -25.03 2.50
N GLU A 97 -3.67 -24.63 2.25
CA GLU A 97 -4.86 -25.24 2.86
C GLU A 97 -4.99 -26.73 2.47
N LYS A 98 -4.79 -27.07 1.20
CA LYS A 98 -4.75 -28.48 0.75
C LYS A 98 -3.66 -29.26 1.46
N TYR A 99 -2.47 -28.68 1.58
CA TYR A 99 -1.37 -29.28 2.32
C TYR A 99 -1.76 -29.56 3.77
N LEU A 100 -2.37 -28.59 4.48
CA LEU A 100 -2.82 -28.76 5.86
C LEU A 100 -3.89 -29.86 6.00
N LEU A 101 -4.85 -29.91 5.06
CA LEU A 101 -5.88 -30.96 5.03
C LEU A 101 -5.31 -32.36 4.78
N GLN A 102 -4.26 -32.46 3.97
CA GLN A 102 -3.58 -33.72 3.66
C GLN A 102 -2.54 -34.12 4.71
N ASN A 103 -2.07 -33.16 5.51
CA ASN A 103 -1.05 -33.36 6.54
C ASN A 103 -1.54 -32.87 7.93
N PRO A 104 -2.73 -33.28 8.40
CA PRO A 104 -3.35 -32.73 9.62
C PRO A 104 -2.59 -33.09 10.91
N ALA A 105 -1.68 -34.07 10.84
CA ALA A 105 -0.84 -34.53 11.94
C ALA A 105 0.64 -34.12 11.78
N VAL A 106 1.03 -33.48 10.67
CA VAL A 106 2.36 -32.89 10.57
C VAL A 106 2.29 -31.57 11.33
N SER A 107 2.48 -31.65 12.64
CA SER A 107 3.13 -30.57 13.35
C SER A 107 4.35 -30.21 12.51
N ARG A 108 4.32 -29.06 11.84
CA ARG A 108 5.57 -28.37 11.60
C ARG A 108 6.16 -28.21 12.99
N SER A 109 7.08 -29.08 13.35
CA SER A 109 8.03 -28.67 14.33
C SER A 109 8.74 -27.49 13.67
N PRO A 110 8.73 -26.29 14.27
CA PRO A 110 9.61 -25.22 13.84
C PRO A 110 11.09 -25.60 14.09
N SER A 111 11.42 -26.87 14.39
CA SER A 111 12.77 -27.40 14.50
C SER A 111 13.50 -27.39 13.16
N GLY A 112 13.77 -26.20 12.66
CA GLY A 112 15.06 -25.82 12.14
C GLY A 112 15.58 -24.67 13.01
N ASN A 113 16.88 -24.60 13.25
CA ASN A 113 17.48 -23.42 13.85
C ASN A 113 17.54 -22.31 12.80
N TRP A 114 16.40 -21.71 12.47
CA TRP A 114 16.33 -20.56 11.58
C TRP A 114 16.72 -19.30 12.34
N THR A 115 17.68 -18.57 11.80
CA THR A 115 18.08 -17.27 12.28
C THR A 115 18.01 -16.30 11.11
N SER A 116 17.40 -15.14 11.32
CA SER A 116 17.44 -14.07 10.32
C SER A 116 18.90 -13.67 10.09
N MET A 117 19.32 -13.61 8.82
CA MET A 117 20.60 -12.98 8.42
C MET A 117 20.41 -11.47 8.17
N GLY A 118 19.20 -10.96 8.33
CA GLY A 118 18.89 -9.55 8.10
C GLY A 118 18.63 -9.19 6.62
N PRO A 119 18.78 -7.91 6.26
CA PRO A 119 19.30 -6.85 7.12
C PRO A 119 18.28 -6.48 8.19
N SER A 120 18.75 -6.21 9.40
CA SER A 120 17.92 -5.72 10.50
C SER A 120 18.39 -4.39 11.07
N ALA A 121 19.32 -3.73 10.37
CA ALA A 121 19.87 -2.46 10.79
C ALA A 121 20.24 -1.61 9.57
N SER A 122 20.10 -0.30 9.71
CA SER A 122 20.61 0.68 8.77
C SER A 122 20.98 2.00 9.46
N ASN A 123 21.61 2.89 8.71
CA ASN A 123 21.88 4.26 9.15
C ASN A 123 20.67 5.19 8.96
N GLY A 124 19.52 4.67 8.52
CA GLY A 124 18.35 5.46 8.16
C GLY A 124 18.57 6.35 6.93
N GLY A 125 17.69 7.32 6.76
CA GLY A 125 17.62 8.18 5.58
C GLY A 125 17.40 7.36 4.31
N TYR A 126 18.22 7.59 3.28
CA TYR A 126 18.14 6.86 2.01
C TYR A 126 18.36 5.34 2.13
N ALA A 127 19.04 4.87 3.17
CA ALA A 127 19.54 3.49 3.23
C ALA A 127 18.72 2.57 4.14
N GLY A 128 17.40 2.72 4.20
CA GLY A 128 16.49 2.03 5.14
C GLY A 128 16.51 0.49 5.08
N ILE A 129 15.49 -0.14 5.68
CA ILE A 129 15.39 -1.60 5.79
C ILE A 129 14.17 -2.16 5.05
N GLY A 130 13.07 -1.43 4.91
CA GLY A 130 11.91 -1.88 4.15
C GLY A 130 10.63 -1.12 4.48
N ARG A 131 9.60 -1.39 3.68
CA ARG A 131 8.34 -0.63 3.67
C ARG A 131 7.40 -0.99 4.81
N LEU A 132 6.95 0.05 5.53
CA LEU A 132 5.85 -0.02 6.47
C LEU A 132 4.60 0.65 5.91
N ASN A 133 3.46 -0.02 6.05
CA ASN A 133 2.15 0.48 5.62
C ASN A 133 1.42 1.22 6.73
N CYS A 134 1.64 0.87 7.99
CA CYS A 134 0.90 1.44 9.12
C CYS A 134 1.66 1.36 10.44
N VAL A 135 1.25 2.20 11.40
CA VAL A 135 1.66 2.16 12.81
C VAL A 135 0.42 2.31 13.69
N ALA A 136 0.37 1.55 14.78
CA ALA A 136 -0.67 1.63 15.80
C ALA A 136 -0.04 1.70 17.19
N PHE A 137 -0.72 2.40 18.10
CA PHE A 137 -0.25 2.63 19.45
C PHE A 137 -1.19 2.00 20.45
N ARG A 138 -0.65 1.42 21.53
CA ARG A 138 -1.47 0.93 22.63
C ARG A 138 -2.07 2.13 23.39
N PRO A 139 -3.41 2.25 23.50
CA PRO A 139 -4.02 3.36 24.23
C PRO A 139 -3.52 3.45 25.67
N GLY A 140 -3.01 4.62 26.07
CA GLY A 140 -2.49 4.86 27.43
C GLY A 140 -1.07 4.37 27.70
N ASP A 141 -0.37 3.82 26.70
CA ASP A 141 1.01 3.33 26.82
C ASP A 141 1.85 3.75 25.61
N ALA A 142 2.74 4.72 25.79
CA ALA A 142 3.57 5.24 24.71
C ALA A 142 4.74 4.30 24.30
N ASN A 143 5.03 3.26 25.09
CA ASN A 143 6.13 2.35 24.81
C ASN A 143 5.70 1.17 23.92
N THR A 144 4.44 0.76 24.01
CA THR A 144 3.91 -0.33 23.20
C THR A 144 3.41 0.19 21.85
N ILE A 145 4.15 -0.18 20.81
CA ILE A 145 3.92 0.25 19.42
C ILE A 145 3.84 -0.99 18.54
N TYR A 146 2.92 -0.99 17.59
CA TYR A 146 2.77 -2.03 16.57
C TYR A 146 2.97 -1.41 15.19
N VAL A 147 3.63 -2.11 14.29
CA VAL A 147 3.76 -1.70 12.88
C VAL A 147 3.43 -2.85 11.96
N GLY A 148 2.86 -2.50 10.80
CA GLY A 148 2.54 -3.44 9.74
C GLY A 148 3.41 -3.18 8.52
N ALA A 149 4.15 -4.19 8.08
CA ALA A 149 4.95 -4.13 6.86
C ALA A 149 4.13 -4.60 5.65
N ALA A 150 4.48 -4.11 4.46
CA ALA A 150 3.76 -4.44 3.24
C ALA A 150 3.88 -5.92 2.82
N SER A 151 4.98 -6.56 3.19
CA SER A 151 5.22 -8.00 3.00
C SER A 151 6.09 -8.63 4.11
N GLY A 152 6.33 -7.90 5.20
CA GLY A 152 7.26 -8.27 6.28
C GLY A 152 6.60 -8.63 7.60
N GLY A 153 5.26 -8.74 7.64
CA GLY A 153 4.51 -9.11 8.84
C GLY A 153 4.19 -7.93 9.76
N ILE A 154 3.53 -8.26 10.87
CA ILE A 154 3.30 -7.36 12.00
C ILE A 154 4.46 -7.47 13.00
N TRP A 155 4.90 -6.33 13.54
CA TRP A 155 5.94 -6.24 14.54
C TRP A 155 5.47 -5.45 15.76
N LYS A 156 6.01 -5.78 16.93
CA LYS A 156 5.73 -5.10 18.20
C LYS A 156 7.02 -4.62 18.86
N SER A 157 6.98 -3.39 19.34
CA SER A 157 7.92 -2.83 20.31
C SER A 157 7.23 -2.70 21.67
N SER A 158 7.99 -2.88 22.75
CA SER A 158 7.57 -2.55 24.13
C SER A 158 8.47 -1.53 24.82
N ASP A 159 9.39 -0.90 24.08
CA ASP A 159 10.41 0.02 24.57
C ASP A 159 10.46 1.33 23.75
N GLY A 160 9.33 1.73 23.17
CA GLY A 160 9.18 2.99 22.44
C GLY A 160 9.85 3.01 21.05
N GLY A 161 10.10 1.82 20.47
CA GLY A 161 10.67 1.61 19.14
C GLY A 161 12.19 1.38 19.15
N SER A 162 12.76 0.98 20.29
CA SER A 162 14.20 0.67 20.39
C SER A 162 14.49 -0.78 19.95
N SER A 163 13.54 -1.69 20.14
CA SER A 163 13.60 -3.06 19.65
C SER A 163 12.23 -3.61 19.22
N TRP A 164 12.24 -4.53 18.25
CA TRP A 164 11.03 -5.07 17.63
C TRP A 164 11.03 -6.61 17.63
N THR A 165 9.84 -7.18 17.85
CA THR A 165 9.59 -8.63 17.80
C THR A 165 8.53 -8.93 16.73
N PRO A 166 8.75 -9.91 15.83
CA PRO A 166 7.74 -10.29 14.84
C PRO A 166 6.60 -11.04 15.53
N LEU A 167 5.37 -10.78 15.06
CA LEU A 167 4.14 -11.41 15.57
C LEU A 167 3.34 -12.14 14.48
N GLY A 168 3.84 -12.17 13.24
CA GLY A 168 3.08 -12.60 12.07
C GLY A 168 3.69 -13.74 11.25
N ASP A 169 4.81 -14.34 11.67
CA ASP A 169 5.60 -15.26 10.84
C ASP A 169 4.86 -16.55 10.43
N SER A 170 3.80 -16.90 11.16
CA SER A 170 2.94 -18.05 10.85
C SER A 170 1.68 -17.69 10.04
N ASN A 171 1.48 -16.41 9.72
CA ASN A 171 0.28 -15.98 9.01
C ASN A 171 0.32 -16.42 7.53
N PRO A 172 -0.85 -16.73 6.93
CA PRO A 172 -0.91 -17.14 5.52
C PRO A 172 -0.52 -16.01 4.56
N VAL A 173 -0.62 -14.76 5.02
CA VAL A 173 -0.23 -13.53 4.31
C VAL A 173 0.52 -12.64 5.29
N LEU A 174 1.68 -12.13 4.87
CA LEU A 174 2.54 -11.26 5.68
C LEU A 174 2.25 -9.76 5.50
N GLY A 175 1.47 -9.37 4.49
CA GLY A 175 1.11 -7.97 4.31
C GLY A 175 0.12 -7.51 5.37
N VAL A 176 0.37 -6.33 5.94
CA VAL A 176 -0.49 -5.71 6.94
C VAL A 176 -0.78 -4.27 6.52
N SER A 177 -1.99 -4.01 6.04
CA SER A 177 -2.44 -2.67 5.63
C SER A 177 -2.77 -1.76 6.81
N ASP A 178 -3.35 -2.31 7.89
CA ASP A 178 -3.76 -1.54 9.06
C ASP A 178 -3.86 -2.43 10.31
N ILE A 179 -3.76 -1.81 11.50
CA ILE A 179 -3.75 -2.48 12.80
C ILE A 179 -4.68 -1.77 13.78
N ILE A 180 -5.53 -2.54 14.46
CA ILE A 180 -6.26 -2.10 15.65
C ILE A 180 -5.64 -2.72 16.90
N VAL A 181 -5.46 -1.90 17.94
CA VAL A 181 -5.04 -2.33 19.28
C VAL A 181 -6.14 -2.01 20.29
N ILE A 182 -6.76 -3.02 20.86
CA ILE A 182 -7.71 -2.87 21.98
C ILE A 182 -6.99 -3.23 23.28
N ASN A 183 -6.67 -2.22 24.08
CA ASN A 183 -5.98 -2.39 25.35
C ASN A 183 -6.89 -3.09 26.39
N GLN A 184 -6.45 -4.24 26.91
CA GLN A 184 -7.16 -5.02 27.93
C GLN A 184 -6.56 -4.85 29.35
N GLY A 185 -5.75 -3.80 29.55
CA GLY A 185 -5.08 -3.51 30.82
C GLY A 185 -3.96 -4.49 31.11
N ALA A 186 -4.15 -5.34 32.13
CA ALA A 186 -3.17 -6.36 32.51
C ALA A 186 -3.26 -7.64 31.65
N ASN A 187 -4.38 -7.84 30.94
CA ASN A 187 -4.54 -8.97 30.03
C ASN A 187 -3.85 -8.67 28.69
N PRO A 188 -3.53 -9.70 27.89
CA PRO A 188 -3.03 -9.51 26.53
C PRO A 188 -3.97 -8.62 25.71
N ASP A 189 -3.39 -7.73 24.91
CA ASP A 189 -4.17 -6.87 24.01
C ASP A 189 -4.90 -7.71 22.96
N ILE A 190 -6.09 -7.27 22.58
CA ILE A 190 -6.79 -7.82 21.42
C ILE A 190 -6.33 -7.02 20.20
N LEU A 191 -5.85 -7.72 19.18
CA LEU A 191 -5.35 -7.12 17.96
C LEU A 191 -6.23 -7.53 16.78
N TYR A 192 -6.44 -6.61 15.85
CA TYR A 192 -6.97 -6.92 14.52
C TYR A 192 -6.01 -6.39 13.47
N ILE A 193 -5.82 -7.14 12.39
CA ILE A 193 -5.02 -6.70 11.24
C ILE A 193 -5.83 -6.81 9.97
N ALA A 194 -5.77 -5.75 9.14
CA ALA A 194 -6.16 -5.83 7.75
C ALA A 194 -5.01 -6.45 6.97
N THR A 195 -5.22 -7.65 6.41
CA THR A 195 -4.16 -8.33 5.65
C THR A 195 -4.06 -7.80 4.22
N GLY A 196 -2.88 -7.96 3.63
CA GLY A 196 -2.56 -7.53 2.28
C GLY A 196 -1.81 -6.20 2.24
N ASP A 197 -1.79 -5.57 1.07
CA ASP A 197 -1.09 -4.31 0.84
C ASP A 197 -2.00 -3.30 0.12
N LYS A 198 -2.41 -2.24 0.85
CA LYS A 198 -3.28 -1.19 0.31
C LYS A 198 -2.62 -0.34 -0.78
N ASP A 199 -1.30 -0.16 -0.72
CA ASP A 199 -0.56 0.80 -1.57
C ASP A 199 0.15 0.10 -2.74
N GLY A 200 0.67 -1.12 -2.53
CA GLY A 200 1.20 -1.95 -3.63
C GLY A 200 0.13 -2.77 -4.37
N GLY A 201 -1.11 -2.79 -3.87
CA GLY A 201 -2.22 -3.58 -4.40
C GLY A 201 -3.10 -2.88 -5.44
N SER A 202 -2.61 -1.89 -6.20
CA SER A 202 -3.47 -1.18 -7.16
C SER A 202 -2.73 -0.73 -8.42
N VAL A 203 -2.84 -1.57 -9.46
CA VAL A 203 -2.80 -1.29 -10.90
C VAL A 203 -1.54 -0.65 -11.51
N TRP A 204 -0.91 -1.41 -12.43
CA TRP A 204 -0.07 -0.98 -13.57
C TRP A 204 1.47 -1.10 -13.57
N SER A 205 2.17 -1.48 -12.49
CA SER A 205 3.66 -1.45 -12.56
C SER A 205 4.33 -2.59 -13.36
N LEU A 206 3.64 -3.71 -13.64
CA LEU A 206 4.24 -4.86 -14.36
C LEU A 206 3.46 -5.36 -15.60
N GLY A 207 2.46 -4.61 -16.08
CA GLY A 207 1.74 -4.97 -17.32
C GLY A 207 0.82 -6.20 -17.23
N GLY A 208 0.52 -6.68 -16.02
CA GLY A 208 -0.55 -7.64 -15.76
C GLY A 208 -1.86 -6.93 -15.37
N GLN A 209 -3.00 -7.46 -15.81
CA GLN A 209 -4.32 -7.05 -15.28
C GLN A 209 -4.38 -7.26 -13.77
N GLN A 210 -5.02 -6.33 -13.05
CA GLN A 210 -5.46 -6.40 -11.64
C GLN A 210 -5.01 -7.68 -10.90
N SER A 211 -3.74 -7.69 -10.53
CA SER A 211 -3.10 -8.74 -9.74
C SER A 211 -2.32 -8.01 -8.66
N ASN A 212 -2.98 -7.78 -7.53
CA ASN A 212 -2.33 -7.17 -6.38
C ASN A 212 -1.29 -8.19 -5.88
N ASP A 213 -0.04 -7.75 -5.72
CA ASP A 213 1.07 -8.64 -5.34
C ASP A 213 0.87 -9.27 -3.94
N ASN A 214 -0.03 -8.70 -3.13
CA ASN A 214 -0.39 -9.20 -1.81
C ASN A 214 -1.89 -8.99 -1.49
N ASN A 215 -2.75 -9.85 -2.05
CA ASN A 215 -4.20 -9.79 -1.79
C ASN A 215 -4.52 -10.10 -0.33
N SER A 216 -5.59 -9.48 0.17
CA SER A 216 -6.08 -9.74 1.52
C SER A 216 -6.73 -11.12 1.60
N VAL A 217 -6.48 -11.82 2.71
CA VAL A 217 -7.32 -12.93 3.17
C VAL A 217 -8.45 -12.44 4.09
N GLY A 218 -8.60 -11.13 4.24
CA GLY A 218 -9.56 -10.47 5.12
C GLY A 218 -8.93 -9.93 6.40
N VAL A 219 -9.72 -9.87 7.46
CA VAL A 219 -9.30 -9.40 8.78
C VAL A 219 -8.94 -10.59 9.65
N LEU A 220 -7.72 -10.57 10.21
CA LEU A 220 -7.30 -11.53 11.23
C LEU A 220 -7.40 -10.90 12.61
N LYS A 221 -7.70 -11.72 13.62
CA LYS A 221 -7.85 -11.33 15.02
C LYS A 221 -6.93 -12.16 15.91
N SER A 222 -6.28 -11.50 16.86
CA SER A 222 -5.56 -12.12 17.98
C SER A 222 -6.18 -11.67 19.30
N THR A 223 -6.27 -12.60 20.26
CA THR A 223 -6.73 -12.33 21.64
C THR A 223 -5.65 -12.63 22.68
N ASP A 224 -4.42 -12.90 22.24
CA ASP A 224 -3.28 -13.28 23.07
C ASP A 224 -2.06 -12.36 22.84
N GLY A 225 -2.31 -11.12 22.40
CA GLY A 225 -1.26 -10.12 22.19
C GLY A 225 -0.45 -10.32 20.90
N GLY A 226 -0.97 -11.07 19.94
CA GLY A 226 -0.36 -11.35 18.65
C GLY A 226 0.46 -12.64 18.59
N VAL A 227 0.28 -13.57 19.54
CA VAL A 227 0.96 -14.88 19.51
C VAL A 227 0.27 -15.81 18.52
N THR A 228 -1.06 -15.79 18.48
CA THR A 228 -1.86 -16.54 17.49
C THR A 228 -2.88 -15.64 16.80
N TRP A 229 -3.20 -15.98 15.55
CA TRP A 229 -4.12 -15.23 14.68
C TRP A 229 -5.20 -16.16 14.12
N ASN A 230 -6.44 -15.71 14.18
CA ASN A 230 -7.61 -16.42 13.65
C ASN A 230 -8.33 -15.56 12.62
N THR A 231 -9.00 -16.19 11.67
CA THR A 231 -9.88 -15.50 10.72
C THR A 231 -11.10 -14.91 11.41
N THR A 232 -11.69 -13.89 10.79
CA THR A 232 -12.95 -13.27 11.23
C THR A 232 -14.05 -13.55 10.19
N GLY A 233 -15.28 -13.07 10.43
CA GLY A 233 -16.35 -13.14 9.45
C GLY A 233 -16.08 -12.37 8.16
N LEU A 234 -15.07 -11.49 8.14
CA LEU A 234 -14.60 -10.81 6.93
C LEU A 234 -13.35 -11.54 6.43
N SER A 235 -13.56 -12.60 5.65
CA SER A 235 -12.50 -13.45 5.09
C SER A 235 -12.69 -13.64 3.59
N TYR A 236 -11.59 -13.77 2.85
CA TYR A 236 -11.59 -13.86 1.39
C TYR A 236 -10.64 -14.95 0.90
N SER A 237 -10.97 -15.59 -0.21
CA SER A 237 -10.01 -16.39 -0.96
C SER A 237 -9.10 -15.49 -1.80
N ALA A 238 -7.87 -15.94 -2.05
CA ALA A 238 -6.91 -15.19 -2.87
C ALA A 238 -7.45 -14.89 -4.29
N SER A 239 -8.31 -15.76 -4.82
CA SER A 239 -8.96 -15.59 -6.13
C SER A 239 -9.94 -14.42 -6.20
N GLN A 240 -10.47 -13.95 -5.07
CA GLN A 240 -11.35 -12.77 -5.02
C GLN A 240 -10.60 -11.46 -5.22
N LYS A 241 -9.28 -11.43 -4.98
CA LYS A 241 -8.41 -10.26 -5.17
C LYS A 241 -8.90 -8.98 -4.46
N ILE A 242 -9.44 -9.15 -3.25
CA ILE A 242 -9.95 -8.05 -2.42
C ILE A 242 -8.81 -7.48 -1.59
N THR A 243 -8.82 -6.16 -1.38
CA THR A 243 -7.96 -5.47 -0.41
C THR A 243 -8.80 -5.02 0.79
N VAL A 244 -8.21 -5.07 1.98
CA VAL A 244 -8.72 -4.38 3.16
C VAL A 244 -7.72 -3.27 3.45
N SER A 245 -8.17 -2.02 3.36
CA SER A 245 -7.29 -0.84 3.32
C SER A 245 -7.16 -0.17 4.68
N ARG A 246 -8.25 -0.13 5.46
CA ARG A 246 -8.32 0.60 6.73
C ARG A 246 -9.26 -0.10 7.71
N LEU A 247 -8.91 -0.11 8.99
CA LEU A 247 -9.76 -0.56 10.09
C LEU A 247 -9.88 0.54 11.15
N ILE A 248 -11.08 0.80 11.65
CA ILE A 248 -11.29 1.75 12.74
C ILE A 248 -12.26 1.20 13.81
N PRO A 249 -11.85 1.11 15.09
CA PRO A 249 -12.72 0.67 16.17
C PRO A 249 -13.54 1.84 16.70
N ASP A 250 -14.76 1.58 17.17
CA ASP A 250 -15.41 2.51 18.10
C ASP A 250 -14.67 2.42 19.46
N PRO A 251 -14.05 3.51 19.95
CA PRO A 251 -13.23 3.48 21.15
C PRO A 251 -14.02 3.13 22.42
N ALA A 252 -15.34 3.37 22.45
CA ALA A 252 -16.19 3.05 23.59
C ALA A 252 -16.69 1.60 23.58
N SER A 253 -16.52 0.88 22.47
CA SER A 253 -17.10 -0.45 22.28
C SER A 253 -16.24 -1.61 22.81
N ASN A 254 -15.03 -1.33 23.29
CA ASN A 254 -14.04 -2.36 23.67
C ASN A 254 -13.83 -3.42 22.57
N GLY A 255 -13.75 -2.97 21.32
CA GLY A 255 -13.51 -3.84 20.16
C GLY A 255 -14.73 -4.60 19.66
N GLN A 256 -15.94 -4.31 20.16
CA GLN A 256 -17.18 -4.91 19.64
C GLN A 256 -17.61 -4.30 18.31
N ILE A 257 -17.45 -2.98 18.15
CA ILE A 257 -17.81 -2.26 16.92
C ILE A 257 -16.55 -1.86 16.19
N ILE A 258 -16.41 -2.36 14.95
CA ILE A 258 -15.28 -2.06 14.06
C ILE A 258 -15.83 -1.82 12.66
N TYR A 259 -15.21 -0.87 11.95
CA TYR A 259 -15.48 -0.59 10.55
C TYR A 259 -14.26 -0.93 9.71
N ALA A 260 -14.48 -1.40 8.48
CA ALA A 260 -13.42 -1.77 7.55
C ALA A 260 -13.69 -1.16 6.17
N ALA A 261 -12.69 -0.52 5.57
CA ALA A 261 -12.71 -0.13 4.17
C ALA A 261 -12.04 -1.21 3.34
N THR A 262 -12.68 -1.57 2.24
CA THR A 262 -12.21 -2.60 1.32
C THR A 262 -12.39 -2.13 -0.11
N SER A 263 -11.77 -2.83 -1.06
CA SER A 263 -12.00 -2.59 -2.50
C SER A 263 -13.42 -2.90 -2.99
N THR A 264 -14.27 -3.47 -2.13
CA THR A 264 -15.66 -3.82 -2.47
C THR A 264 -16.71 -3.08 -1.66
N GLY A 265 -16.31 -2.43 -0.57
CA GLY A 265 -17.22 -1.65 0.26
C GLY A 265 -16.68 -1.26 1.63
N VAL A 266 -17.50 -0.50 2.35
CA VAL A 266 -17.35 -0.29 3.80
C VAL A 266 -18.15 -1.37 4.53
N PHE A 267 -17.52 -2.08 5.45
CA PHE A 267 -18.14 -3.12 6.28
C PHE A 267 -18.15 -2.69 7.74
N LYS A 268 -19.12 -3.18 8.50
CA LYS A 268 -19.25 -2.97 9.95
C LYS A 268 -19.50 -4.29 10.66
N THR A 269 -18.85 -4.49 11.80
CA THR A 269 -19.20 -5.51 12.79
C THR A 269 -19.71 -4.84 14.07
N THR A 270 -20.54 -5.55 14.83
CA THR A 270 -21.00 -5.15 16.18
C THR A 270 -20.78 -6.27 17.21
N ASP A 271 -20.06 -7.33 16.85
CA ASP A 271 -19.82 -8.52 17.66
C ASP A 271 -18.34 -8.94 17.66
N GLY A 272 -17.45 -7.94 17.52
CA GLY A 272 -16.00 -8.15 17.59
C GLY A 272 -15.44 -8.96 16.43
N GLY A 273 -16.03 -8.80 15.24
CA GLY A 273 -15.59 -9.38 13.99
C GLY A 273 -16.19 -10.74 13.65
N THR A 274 -17.12 -11.26 14.44
CA THR A 274 -17.74 -12.56 14.15
C THR A 274 -18.62 -12.47 12.91
N ASN A 275 -19.44 -11.42 12.81
CA ASN A 275 -20.26 -11.11 11.65
C ASN A 275 -19.98 -9.70 11.15
N TRP A 276 -20.01 -9.54 9.83
CA TRP A 276 -19.80 -8.26 9.15
C TRP A 276 -20.93 -7.98 8.17
N THR A 277 -21.41 -6.74 8.18
CA THR A 277 -22.47 -6.26 7.30
C THR A 277 -21.91 -5.15 6.43
N GLN A 278 -22.06 -5.29 5.11
CA GLN A 278 -21.70 -4.24 4.16
C GLN A 278 -22.64 -3.03 4.33
N GLN A 279 -22.06 -1.85 4.56
CA GLN A 279 -22.77 -0.58 4.72
C GLN A 279 -22.80 0.23 3.42
N LEU A 280 -21.71 0.15 2.64
CA LEU A 280 -21.58 0.81 1.34
C LEU A 280 -20.92 -0.13 0.34
N TRP A 281 -21.29 0.01 -0.93
CA TRP A 281 -20.62 -0.65 -2.05
C TRP A 281 -19.68 0.35 -2.73
N GLY A 282 -18.48 -0.09 -3.11
CA GLY A 282 -17.49 0.74 -3.80
C GLY A 282 -16.06 0.40 -3.43
N ASN A 283 -15.09 1.06 -4.06
CA ASN A 283 -13.67 0.85 -3.79
C ASN A 283 -13.16 1.88 -2.77
N PHE A 284 -13.08 1.51 -1.49
CA PHE A 284 -12.71 2.41 -0.40
C PHE A 284 -11.25 2.21 0.00
N ILE A 285 -10.53 3.33 0.17
CA ILE A 285 -9.11 3.34 0.51
C ILE A 285 -8.86 3.82 1.94
N ASP A 286 -9.72 4.68 2.48
CA ASP A 286 -9.52 5.27 3.80
C ASP A 286 -10.84 5.45 4.57
N LEU A 287 -10.74 5.44 5.90
CA LEU A 287 -11.81 5.63 6.88
C LEU A 287 -11.29 6.42 8.07
N GLU A 288 -12.04 7.44 8.47
CA GLU A 288 -11.72 8.26 9.64
C GLU A 288 -12.96 8.44 10.53
N MET A 289 -12.76 8.45 11.84
CA MET A 289 -13.82 8.60 12.84
C MET A 289 -13.68 9.95 13.51
N ASN A 290 -14.80 10.66 13.65
CA ASN A 290 -14.80 11.94 14.32
C ASN A 290 -14.31 11.81 15.78
N PRO A 291 -13.26 12.53 16.18
CA PRO A 291 -12.65 12.36 17.50
C PRO A 291 -13.54 12.82 18.66
N GLY A 292 -14.58 13.62 18.39
CA GLY A 292 -15.57 14.05 19.37
C GLY A 292 -16.85 13.22 19.38
N ASN A 293 -17.09 12.35 18.39
CA ASN A 293 -18.34 11.60 18.26
C ASN A 293 -18.18 10.33 17.40
N SER A 294 -18.15 9.15 18.03
CA SER A 294 -17.96 7.87 17.33
C SER A 294 -19.14 7.45 16.42
N SER A 295 -20.28 8.16 16.48
CA SER A 295 -21.38 7.97 15.52
C SER A 295 -21.13 8.69 14.19
N VAL A 296 -20.11 9.56 14.11
CA VAL A 296 -19.75 10.27 12.89
C VAL A 296 -18.48 9.66 12.30
N LEU A 297 -18.58 9.18 11.06
CA LEU A 297 -17.46 8.61 10.32
C LEU A 297 -17.41 9.17 8.90
N TYR A 298 -16.24 9.08 8.29
CA TYR A 298 -15.94 9.50 6.93
C TYR A 298 -15.26 8.35 6.19
N ALA A 299 -15.59 8.18 4.91
CA ALA A 299 -15.01 7.15 4.05
C ALA A 299 -14.66 7.77 2.70
N SER A 300 -13.47 7.51 2.18
CA SER A 300 -13.07 7.98 0.86
C SER A 300 -12.74 6.82 -0.08
N THR A 301 -12.92 7.08 -1.37
CA THR A 301 -12.73 6.07 -2.41
C THR A 301 -11.48 6.30 -3.25
N ILE A 302 -11.04 5.23 -3.91
CA ILE A 302 -10.04 5.26 -4.98
C ILE A 302 -10.67 4.76 -6.29
N ASP A 303 -10.47 5.51 -7.37
CA ASP A 303 -10.92 5.18 -8.74
C ASP A 303 -12.41 4.76 -8.86
N HIS A 304 -13.29 5.46 -8.14
CA HIS A 304 -14.72 5.14 -8.08
C HIS A 304 -15.47 5.61 -9.35
N TRP A 305 -15.53 4.76 -10.38
CA TRP A 305 -16.22 5.06 -11.64
C TRP A 305 -15.74 6.36 -12.31
N MET A 306 -14.43 6.50 -12.43
CA MET A 306 -13.72 7.66 -12.98
C MET A 306 -13.55 8.88 -12.06
N THR A 307 -14.26 9.00 -10.93
CA THR A 307 -14.10 10.14 -9.99
C THR A 307 -14.17 9.65 -8.53
N PRO A 308 -13.17 9.90 -7.68
CA PRO A 308 -13.25 9.54 -6.26
C PRO A 308 -14.38 10.28 -5.56
N MET A 309 -14.78 9.80 -4.39
CA MET A 309 -15.87 10.34 -3.58
C MET A 309 -15.49 10.31 -2.10
N ILE A 310 -16.10 11.21 -1.33
CA ILE A 310 -16.14 11.13 0.13
C ILE A 310 -17.59 10.88 0.54
N TYR A 311 -17.78 9.96 1.47
CA TYR A 311 -19.05 9.72 2.15
C TYR A 311 -18.88 10.02 3.63
N TYR A 312 -19.97 10.44 4.27
CA TYR A 312 -20.03 10.60 5.71
C TYR A 312 -21.30 9.99 6.28
N THR A 313 -21.24 9.63 7.56
CA THR A 313 -22.39 9.19 8.35
C THR A 313 -22.43 9.97 9.65
N THR A 314 -23.61 10.14 10.24
CA THR A 314 -23.79 10.72 11.57
C THR A 314 -24.57 9.81 12.52
N ASN A 315 -24.75 8.54 12.13
CA ASN A 315 -25.54 7.56 12.86
C ASN A 315 -24.85 6.18 12.93
N GLY A 316 -23.51 6.20 13.05
CA GLY A 316 -22.69 5.02 13.23
C GLY A 316 -22.73 4.08 12.03
N GLY A 317 -22.81 4.63 10.81
CA GLY A 317 -22.80 3.87 9.57
C GLY A 317 -24.14 3.27 9.14
N THR A 318 -25.23 3.51 9.88
CA THR A 318 -26.57 3.03 9.50
C THR A 318 -27.01 3.61 8.16
N ASN A 319 -26.72 4.89 7.93
CA ASN A 319 -26.88 5.55 6.64
C ASN A 319 -25.64 6.38 6.32
N TRP A 320 -25.28 6.42 5.04
CA TRP A 320 -24.16 7.19 4.53
C TRP A 320 -24.66 8.18 3.46
N THR A 321 -24.06 9.37 3.44
CA THR A 321 -24.39 10.45 2.51
C THR A 321 -23.12 10.86 1.77
N ALA A 322 -23.20 11.05 0.46
CA ALA A 322 -22.09 11.57 -0.32
C ALA A 322 -21.85 13.05 0.01
N SER A 323 -20.60 13.40 0.26
CA SER A 323 -20.18 14.78 0.50
C SER A 323 -20.20 15.61 -0.79
N SER A 324 -20.51 16.90 -0.69
CA SER A 324 -20.26 17.84 -1.79
C SER A 324 -18.76 18.13 -1.89
N THR A 325 -18.14 17.86 -3.04
CA THR A 325 -16.69 17.97 -3.25
C THR A 325 -16.38 18.69 -4.57
N PRO A 326 -15.17 19.28 -4.72
CA PRO A 326 -14.72 19.89 -5.98
C PRO A 326 -14.14 18.86 -6.98
N PHE A 327 -14.33 17.56 -6.74
CA PHE A 327 -13.64 16.51 -7.48
C PHE A 327 -14.12 16.41 -8.94
N SER A 328 -13.23 15.89 -9.78
CA SER A 328 -13.38 15.79 -11.22
C SER A 328 -12.87 14.45 -11.74
N VAL A 329 -13.15 14.14 -13.00
CA VAL A 329 -12.76 12.86 -13.64
C VAL A 329 -11.25 12.64 -13.75
N THR A 330 -10.44 13.67 -13.51
CA THR A 330 -8.97 13.57 -13.49
C THR A 330 -8.42 13.16 -12.13
N ASP A 331 -9.26 13.14 -11.09
CA ASP A 331 -8.89 12.75 -9.73
C ASP A 331 -8.97 11.23 -9.56
N LYS A 332 -8.18 10.66 -8.64
CA LYS A 332 -8.10 9.21 -8.46
C LYS A 332 -8.15 8.74 -7.01
N ARG A 333 -7.32 9.27 -6.11
CA ARG A 333 -7.19 8.82 -4.71
C ARG A 333 -7.41 9.96 -3.73
N VAL A 334 -8.04 9.66 -2.60
CA VAL A 334 -8.34 10.63 -1.54
C VAL A 334 -8.08 9.99 -0.19
N ASP A 335 -7.19 10.61 0.60
CA ASP A 335 -6.93 10.21 1.99
C ASP A 335 -7.39 11.35 2.92
N LEU A 336 -7.89 11.00 4.10
CA LEU A 336 -8.60 11.88 5.01
C LEU A 336 -7.84 12.04 6.33
N ALA A 337 -8.05 13.17 7.01
CA ALA A 337 -7.60 13.35 8.38
C ALA A 337 -8.59 14.18 9.19
N VAL A 338 -8.72 13.83 10.47
CA VAL A 338 -9.59 14.48 11.46
C VAL A 338 -8.76 15.01 12.63
N THR A 339 -9.34 15.90 13.45
CA THR A 339 -8.63 16.48 14.59
C THR A 339 -9.52 16.72 15.79
N ALA A 340 -9.01 16.39 16.98
CA ALA A 340 -9.68 16.69 18.25
C ALA A 340 -9.69 18.20 18.56
N ALA A 341 -8.80 18.99 17.94
CA ALA A 341 -8.75 20.43 18.12
C ALA A 341 -9.98 21.14 17.53
N ASN A 342 -10.62 20.53 16.53
CA ASN A 342 -11.92 20.95 16.02
C ASN A 342 -12.62 19.77 15.34
N SER A 343 -13.56 19.15 16.04
CA SER A 343 -14.28 17.97 15.55
C SER A 343 -15.14 18.22 14.32
N ASN A 344 -15.38 19.47 13.90
CA ASN A 344 -16.09 19.77 12.66
C ASN A 344 -15.16 19.76 11.43
N TYR A 345 -13.83 19.75 11.65
CA TYR A 345 -12.84 19.82 10.59
C TYR A 345 -12.48 18.43 10.09
N VAL A 346 -12.54 18.27 8.77
CA VAL A 346 -12.03 17.10 8.05
C VAL A 346 -11.17 17.62 6.91
N TYR A 347 -9.92 17.19 6.86
CA TYR A 347 -9.03 17.47 5.74
C TYR A 347 -9.04 16.30 4.76
N ALA A 348 -8.83 16.61 3.49
CA ALA A 348 -8.56 15.60 2.48
C ALA A 348 -7.43 16.05 1.56
N VAL A 349 -6.51 15.13 1.25
CA VAL A 349 -5.53 15.29 0.19
C VAL A 349 -5.96 14.46 -1.01
N VAL A 350 -5.91 15.06 -2.21
CA VAL A 350 -6.46 14.47 -3.44
C VAL A 350 -5.35 14.33 -4.46
N ALA A 351 -5.11 13.09 -4.90
CA ALA A 351 -4.18 12.79 -5.97
C ALA A 351 -4.91 12.59 -7.31
N ASN A 352 -4.30 13.09 -8.38
CA ASN A 352 -4.78 12.92 -9.74
C ASN A 352 -4.42 11.53 -10.31
N ARG A 353 -4.97 11.20 -11.48
CA ARG A 353 -4.70 9.94 -12.19
C ARG A 353 -3.23 9.71 -12.56
N ASN A 354 -2.42 10.75 -12.63
CA ASN A 354 -0.98 10.68 -12.87
C ASN A 354 -0.15 10.64 -11.57
N GLY A 355 -0.80 10.65 -10.39
CA GLY A 355 -0.15 10.62 -9.09
C GLY A 355 0.25 11.99 -8.54
N GLY A 356 0.03 13.08 -9.27
CA GLY A 356 0.30 14.43 -8.75
C GLY A 356 -0.80 14.96 -7.85
N LEU A 357 -0.51 16.04 -7.12
CA LEU A 357 -1.50 16.73 -6.31
C LEU A 357 -2.57 17.38 -7.20
N SER A 358 -3.84 17.09 -6.93
CA SER A 358 -4.95 17.93 -7.40
C SER A 358 -5.18 19.06 -6.42
N TYR A 359 -5.55 18.72 -5.18
CA TYR A 359 -5.93 19.68 -4.16
C TYR A 359 -5.66 19.16 -2.75
N VAL A 360 -5.49 20.08 -1.80
CA VAL A 360 -5.89 19.85 -0.42
C VAL A 360 -7.21 20.56 -0.21
N CYS A 361 -8.21 19.86 0.33
CA CYS A 361 -9.50 20.45 0.67
C CYS A 361 -9.83 20.23 2.15
N ARG A 362 -10.76 21.04 2.64
CA ARG A 362 -11.21 21.03 4.03
C ARG A 362 -12.72 21.14 4.10
N SER A 363 -13.33 20.30 4.93
CA SER A 363 -14.68 20.49 5.45
C SER A 363 -14.62 21.21 6.78
N ILE A 364 -15.56 22.13 7.01
CA ILE A 364 -15.76 22.82 8.30
C ILE A 364 -17.14 22.48 8.92
N ASN A 365 -17.87 21.56 8.28
CA ASN A 365 -19.23 21.17 8.60
C ASN A 365 -19.37 19.65 8.66
N THR A 366 -18.39 19.00 9.29
CA THR A 366 -18.47 17.58 9.65
C THR A 366 -18.65 16.69 8.41
N GLY A 367 -17.89 16.98 7.36
CA GLY A 367 -17.83 16.18 6.13
C GLY A 367 -18.98 16.44 5.13
N ALA A 368 -19.96 17.30 5.43
CA ALA A 368 -21.07 17.52 4.50
C ALA A 368 -20.63 18.18 3.17
N SER A 369 -19.68 19.10 3.24
CA SER A 369 -19.07 19.73 2.05
C SER A 369 -17.58 20.02 2.26
N PHE A 370 -16.81 19.95 1.18
CA PHE A 370 -15.38 20.27 1.15
C PHE A 370 -15.10 21.44 0.22
N SER A 371 -14.22 22.34 0.64
CA SER A 371 -13.71 23.44 -0.17
C SER A 371 -12.20 23.34 -0.31
N THR A 372 -11.68 23.64 -1.50
CA THR A 372 -10.25 23.67 -1.77
C THR A 372 -9.56 24.73 -0.90
N VAL A 373 -8.48 24.34 -0.23
CA VAL A 373 -7.60 25.26 0.52
C VAL A 373 -6.21 25.38 -0.13
N TYR A 374 -5.85 24.44 -1.00
CA TYR A 374 -4.58 24.42 -1.72
C TYR A 374 -4.70 23.67 -3.04
N THR A 375 -3.99 24.13 -4.08
CA THR A 375 -3.93 23.45 -5.40
C THR A 375 -2.52 23.04 -5.79
N GLY A 376 -1.48 23.66 -5.23
CA GLY A 376 -0.09 23.49 -5.68
C GLY A 376 0.21 24.02 -7.10
N SER A 377 -0.79 24.48 -7.85
CA SER A 377 -0.63 24.83 -9.27
C SER A 377 0.18 26.11 -9.52
N SER A 378 0.32 26.98 -8.51
CA SER A 378 1.14 28.20 -8.55
C SER A 378 2.31 28.19 -7.54
N THR A 379 2.44 27.09 -6.78
CA THR A 379 3.36 26.95 -5.64
C THR A 379 3.87 25.50 -5.61
N THR A 380 4.31 25.00 -4.44
CA THR A 380 4.87 23.65 -4.28
C THR A 380 3.84 22.54 -4.54
N ASN A 381 4.14 21.63 -5.46
CA ASN A 381 3.43 20.35 -5.57
C ASN A 381 3.86 19.43 -4.41
N LEU A 382 2.96 19.19 -3.45
CA LEU A 382 3.26 18.44 -2.23
C LEU A 382 3.59 16.96 -2.48
N LEU A 383 3.17 16.41 -3.63
CA LEU A 383 3.37 15.00 -3.98
C LEU A 383 4.54 14.82 -4.97
N SER A 384 5.34 15.85 -5.16
CA SER A 384 6.50 15.83 -6.05
C SER A 384 7.69 15.12 -5.44
N LEU A 385 8.55 14.59 -6.32
CA LEU A 385 9.87 14.10 -5.96
C LEU A 385 10.79 15.21 -5.43
N TYR A 386 10.58 16.46 -5.86
CA TYR A 386 11.35 17.61 -5.41
C TYR A 386 10.63 18.29 -4.25
N ALA A 387 11.38 18.62 -3.20
CA ALA A 387 10.82 19.28 -2.02
C ALA A 387 10.12 20.64 -2.30
N ASN A 388 10.55 21.34 -3.37
CA ASN A 388 10.08 22.68 -3.77
C ASN A 388 9.72 22.75 -5.27
N GLU A 389 9.10 21.72 -5.86
CA GLU A 389 8.67 21.82 -7.26
C GLU A 389 7.52 22.82 -7.43
N SER A 390 7.75 23.90 -8.17
CA SER A 390 6.68 24.84 -8.56
C SER A 390 5.99 24.40 -9.85
N GLY A 391 4.66 24.20 -9.81
CA GLY A 391 3.85 24.02 -11.01
C GLY A 391 3.95 22.65 -11.71
N GLY A 392 4.51 21.63 -11.03
CA GLY A 392 4.51 20.24 -11.52
C GLY A 392 3.15 19.55 -11.35
N THR A 393 2.82 18.63 -12.25
CA THR A 393 1.56 17.86 -12.24
C THR A 393 1.74 16.36 -12.00
N GLY A 394 3.00 15.91 -11.88
CA GLY A 394 3.36 14.52 -11.58
C GLY A 394 3.51 14.28 -10.07
N GLY A 395 3.75 13.04 -9.70
CA GLY A 395 3.92 12.63 -8.30
C GLY A 395 3.63 11.15 -8.14
N GLN A 396 3.64 10.69 -6.89
CA GLN A 396 3.37 9.29 -6.56
C GLN A 396 2.15 9.10 -5.65
N GLY A 397 1.25 10.11 -5.58
CA GLY A 397 0.01 10.13 -4.79
C GLY A 397 -0.99 8.99 -5.00
N ASN A 398 -0.77 8.11 -5.97
CA ASN A 398 -1.55 6.88 -6.14
C ASN A 398 -0.93 5.68 -5.42
N TYR A 399 0.36 5.74 -5.11
CA TYR A 399 1.17 4.75 -4.40
C TYR A 399 1.41 5.21 -2.96
N ASP A 400 2.06 6.36 -2.77
CA ASP A 400 2.30 6.99 -1.46
C ASP A 400 1.36 8.19 -1.26
N LEU A 401 0.49 8.10 -0.27
CA LEU A 401 -0.33 9.24 0.14
C LEU A 401 -0.61 9.12 1.63
N ALA A 402 -0.33 10.18 2.37
CA ALA A 402 -0.61 10.25 3.78
C ALA A 402 -1.01 11.67 4.18
N ILE A 403 -1.90 11.78 5.16
CA ILE A 403 -2.26 13.06 5.77
C ILE A 403 -2.50 12.88 7.27
N ALA A 404 -2.07 13.85 8.07
CA ALA A 404 -2.36 13.91 9.50
C ALA A 404 -2.60 15.35 9.94
N VAL A 405 -3.50 15.55 10.91
CA VAL A 405 -3.78 16.86 11.49
C VAL A 405 -3.45 16.80 12.99
N SER A 406 -2.79 17.83 13.51
CA SER A 406 -2.44 17.89 14.93
C SER A 406 -3.69 17.76 15.81
N PRO A 407 -3.66 16.92 16.85
CA PRO A 407 -4.81 16.75 17.75
C PRO A 407 -5.07 18.00 18.62
N THR A 408 -4.11 18.93 18.72
CA THR A 408 -4.22 20.15 19.54
C THR A 408 -4.25 21.45 18.74
N ASN A 409 -3.99 21.40 17.44
CA ASN A 409 -4.04 22.56 16.56
C ASN A 409 -4.67 22.21 15.21
N ALA A 410 -5.92 22.62 15.00
CA ALA A 410 -6.67 22.30 13.78
C ALA A 410 -6.09 22.91 12.49
N ASN A 411 -5.14 23.85 12.60
CA ASN A 411 -4.46 24.47 11.47
C ASN A 411 -3.08 23.85 11.18
N GLU A 412 -2.61 22.94 12.03
CA GLU A 412 -1.35 22.22 11.82
C GLU A 412 -1.63 20.89 11.12
N VAL A 413 -1.20 20.79 9.86
CA VAL A 413 -1.49 19.66 8.97
C VAL A 413 -0.20 19.17 8.33
N TYR A 414 -0.06 17.87 8.16
CA TYR A 414 1.05 17.22 7.50
C TYR A 414 0.51 16.42 6.31
N VAL A 415 1.19 16.50 5.18
CA VAL A 415 0.92 15.68 3.99
C VAL A 415 2.22 14.98 3.62
N GLY A 416 2.14 13.66 3.47
CA GLY A 416 3.23 12.81 2.99
C GLY A 416 2.95 12.31 1.58
N GLY A 417 3.97 12.35 0.74
CA GLY A 417 4.09 11.62 -0.52
C GLY A 417 5.53 11.10 -0.61
N ILE A 418 6.31 11.53 -1.60
CA ILE A 418 7.77 11.25 -1.64
C ILE A 418 8.54 12.00 -0.52
N ASN A 419 8.02 13.17 -0.13
CA ASN A 419 8.52 13.99 0.97
C ASN A 419 7.34 14.35 1.90
N THR A 420 7.63 14.81 3.12
CA THR A 420 6.59 15.33 4.03
C THR A 420 6.61 16.85 4.10
N HIS A 421 5.43 17.45 3.92
CA HIS A 421 5.18 18.89 4.04
C HIS A 421 4.24 19.20 5.19
N LYS A 422 4.47 20.33 5.85
CA LYS A 422 3.69 20.84 6.96
C LYS A 422 3.06 22.19 6.64
N SER A 423 1.79 22.34 7.00
CA SER A 423 1.08 23.62 7.09
C SER A 423 0.83 23.99 8.55
N THR A 424 0.81 25.29 8.85
CA THR A 424 0.44 25.85 10.16
C THR A 424 -0.71 26.86 10.07
N ASP A 425 -1.28 27.06 8.88
CA ASP A 425 -2.34 28.02 8.57
C ASP A 425 -3.60 27.34 8.03
N GLY A 426 -3.74 26.04 8.30
CA GLY A 426 -4.91 25.26 7.90
C GLY A 426 -4.91 24.85 6.44
N GLY A 427 -3.73 24.74 5.84
CA GLY A 427 -3.50 24.21 4.50
C GLY A 427 -3.29 25.27 3.42
N SER A 428 -3.23 26.56 3.76
CA SER A 428 -3.04 27.63 2.77
C SER A 428 -1.60 27.76 2.29
N SER A 429 -0.63 27.46 3.15
CA SER A 429 0.79 27.39 2.80
C SER A 429 1.47 26.18 3.44
N TRP A 430 2.57 25.73 2.83
CA TRP A 430 3.25 24.48 3.16
C TRP A 430 4.76 24.65 3.13
N ASN A 431 5.45 24.01 4.08
CA ASN A 431 6.89 23.91 4.13
C ASN A 431 7.31 22.44 4.18
N CYS A 432 8.33 22.08 3.42
CA CYS A 432 8.92 20.75 3.49
C CYS A 432 9.62 20.56 4.85
N VAL A 433 9.30 19.46 5.54
CA VAL A 433 9.81 19.16 6.89
C VAL A 433 10.63 17.87 6.96
N ASN A 434 10.71 17.12 5.86
CA ASN A 434 11.77 16.17 5.60
C ASN A 434 11.93 15.98 4.08
N CYS A 435 13.09 15.50 3.64
CA CYS A 435 13.33 15.15 2.26
C CYS A 435 13.95 13.76 2.12
N TRP A 436 13.70 13.08 1.00
CA TRP A 436 14.31 11.78 0.73
C TRP A 436 15.83 11.77 0.50
N THR A 437 16.43 12.93 0.23
CA THR A 437 17.88 13.05 -0.06
C THR A 437 18.43 14.45 0.25
N TRP A 438 19.73 14.58 0.49
CA TRP A 438 20.40 15.88 0.56
C TRP A 438 20.85 16.41 -0.81
N SER A 439 20.66 15.65 -1.88
CA SER A 439 21.03 16.09 -3.23
C SER A 439 20.35 17.41 -3.57
N THR A 440 21.15 18.46 -3.78
CA THR A 440 20.66 19.80 -4.14
C THR A 440 19.96 19.81 -5.51
N THR A 441 20.17 18.78 -6.32
CA THR A 441 19.40 18.55 -7.56
C THR A 441 17.93 18.31 -7.28
N TYR A 442 17.63 17.59 -6.19
CA TYR A 442 16.26 17.23 -5.81
C TYR A 442 15.70 18.17 -4.74
N ASN A 443 16.56 18.62 -3.81
CA ASN A 443 16.14 19.30 -2.59
C ASN A 443 16.90 20.61 -2.39
N ASN A 444 16.32 21.69 -2.92
CA ASN A 444 16.79 23.06 -2.73
C ASN A 444 15.88 23.83 -1.76
N VAL A 445 15.81 23.35 -0.52
CA VAL A 445 15.05 23.96 0.61
C VAL A 445 15.99 24.70 1.55
N THR A 446 15.58 25.83 2.11
CA THR A 446 16.36 26.60 3.10
C THR A 446 15.45 27.04 4.26
N PRO A 447 15.78 26.70 5.54
CA PRO A 447 16.87 25.80 5.95
C PRO A 447 16.69 24.39 5.38
N GLN A 448 17.77 23.62 5.31
CA GLN A 448 17.71 22.26 4.75
C GLN A 448 16.86 21.37 5.65
N ALA A 449 15.83 20.73 5.09
CA ALA A 449 15.01 19.78 5.83
C ALA A 449 15.83 18.51 6.17
N PRO A 450 15.52 17.83 7.30
CA PRO A 450 16.14 16.56 7.65
C PRO A 450 15.93 15.49 6.57
N VAL A 451 16.85 14.53 6.46
CA VAL A 451 16.66 13.39 5.56
C VAL A 451 15.91 12.27 6.25
N VAL A 452 14.82 11.86 5.63
CA VAL A 452 13.98 10.71 5.98
C VAL A 452 13.74 9.94 4.69
N HIS A 453 13.58 8.61 4.71
CA HIS A 453 13.41 7.84 3.49
C HIS A 453 12.19 8.30 2.66
N ALA A 454 12.25 8.12 1.34
CA ALA A 454 11.15 8.41 0.41
C ALA A 454 9.90 7.56 0.68
N ASP A 455 8.81 7.98 0.06
CA ASP A 455 7.54 7.25 -0.13
C ASP A 455 6.80 6.97 1.19
N HIS A 456 6.09 7.98 1.67
CA HIS A 456 5.37 7.98 2.94
C HIS A 456 3.95 7.43 2.78
N HIS A 457 3.68 6.28 3.40
CA HIS A 457 2.41 5.55 3.28
C HIS A 457 1.42 5.82 4.40
N PHE A 458 1.90 6.35 5.53
CA PHE A 458 1.07 6.60 6.70
C PHE A 458 1.66 7.62 7.66
N LEU A 459 0.81 8.47 8.24
CA LEU A 459 1.15 9.47 9.24
C LEU A 459 0.18 9.35 10.42
N ALA A 460 0.69 9.28 11.65
CA ALA A 460 -0.16 9.19 12.83
C ALA A 460 0.44 9.87 14.07
N PHE A 461 -0.37 10.65 14.77
CA PHE A 461 0.00 11.19 16.08
C PHE A 461 -0.20 10.12 17.16
N GLN A 462 0.86 9.83 17.92
CA GLN A 462 0.75 9.01 19.13
C GLN A 462 0.15 9.82 20.29
N ASN A 463 0.47 11.11 20.33
CA ASN A 463 0.06 12.06 21.37
C ASN A 463 0.06 13.48 20.79
N ASN A 464 -0.12 14.49 21.64
CA ASN A 464 -0.25 15.89 21.22
C ASN A 464 0.93 16.46 20.40
N THR A 465 2.11 15.86 20.48
CA THR A 465 3.34 16.43 19.87
C THR A 465 4.14 15.43 19.04
N THR A 466 3.95 14.13 19.27
CA THR A 466 4.74 13.08 18.63
C THR A 466 4.00 12.54 17.40
N LEU A 467 4.52 12.86 16.23
CA LEU A 467 4.06 12.34 14.94
C LEU A 467 4.99 11.22 14.48
N PHE A 468 4.41 10.10 14.07
CA PHE A 468 5.08 8.99 13.42
C PHE A 468 4.79 8.97 11.93
N GLU A 469 5.73 8.46 11.17
CA GLU A 469 5.69 8.32 9.72
C GLU A 469 6.18 6.94 9.30
N CYS A 470 5.40 6.24 8.48
CA CYS A 470 5.77 4.99 7.84
C CYS A 470 6.13 5.25 6.38
N ASN A 471 7.25 4.69 5.92
CA ASN A 471 7.75 4.89 4.57
C ASN A 471 8.49 3.64 4.03
N ASP A 472 9.02 3.69 2.80
CA ASP A 472 9.72 2.57 2.15
C ASP A 472 11.04 2.17 2.85
N GLY A 473 11.53 3.01 3.76
CA GLY A 473 12.73 2.76 4.55
C GLY A 473 12.47 2.28 5.98
N GLY A 474 11.26 2.50 6.52
CA GLY A 474 10.84 2.04 7.83
C GLY A 474 9.99 3.04 8.61
N LEU A 475 10.26 3.18 9.92
CA LEU A 475 9.49 4.00 10.86
C LEU A 475 10.32 5.18 11.36
N TYR A 476 9.77 6.39 11.23
CA TYR A 476 10.37 7.61 11.75
C TYR A 476 9.41 8.32 12.70
N LYS A 477 9.96 9.11 13.63
CA LYS A 477 9.16 10.01 14.47
C LYS A 477 9.78 11.40 14.60
N THR A 478 8.92 12.39 14.83
CA THR A 478 9.27 13.76 15.22
C THR A 478 8.48 14.18 16.46
N THR A 479 9.10 14.95 17.34
CA THR A 479 8.47 15.54 18.54
C THR A 479 8.46 17.07 18.52
N ASN A 480 9.08 17.68 17.51
CA ASN A 480 9.23 19.13 17.36
C ASN A 480 8.62 19.63 16.03
N GLY A 481 7.63 18.90 15.54
CA GLY A 481 6.86 19.26 14.36
C GLY A 481 7.66 19.29 13.05
N GLY A 482 8.70 18.45 12.95
CA GLY A 482 9.46 18.21 11.72
C GLY A 482 10.84 18.87 11.69
N GLY A 483 11.26 19.53 12.77
CA GLY A 483 12.60 20.10 12.88
C GLY A 483 13.71 19.04 12.93
N SER A 484 13.38 17.84 13.42
CA SER A 484 14.27 16.67 13.43
C SER A 484 13.47 15.38 13.45
N TRP A 485 14.01 14.33 12.82
CA TRP A 485 13.39 13.01 12.77
C TRP A 485 14.31 11.95 13.35
N THR A 486 13.72 10.98 14.06
CA THR A 486 14.42 9.82 14.63
C THR A 486 13.96 8.57 13.91
N ASP A 487 14.90 7.82 13.34
CA ASP A 487 14.66 6.48 12.78
C ASP A 487 14.51 5.46 13.93
N LEU A 488 13.45 4.65 13.87
CA LEU A 488 13.12 3.60 14.84
C LEU A 488 13.09 2.21 14.19
N THR A 489 13.65 2.06 13.00
CA THR A 489 13.47 0.85 12.16
C THR A 489 14.34 -0.32 12.60
N ASN A 490 15.48 -0.03 13.23
CA ASN A 490 16.47 -1.05 13.58
C ASN A 490 15.86 -2.16 14.45
N THR A 491 16.39 -3.38 14.27
CA THR A 491 15.94 -4.69 14.76
C THR A 491 14.79 -5.36 14.01
N MET A 492 14.03 -4.64 13.17
CA MET A 492 13.07 -5.26 12.25
C MET A 492 13.77 -5.90 11.05
N ALA A 493 13.25 -7.04 10.56
CA ALA A 493 13.71 -7.69 9.33
C ALA A 493 12.59 -7.69 8.28
N ILE A 494 12.35 -6.54 7.67
CA ILE A 494 11.18 -6.26 6.80
C ILE A 494 11.53 -5.99 5.34
N SER A 495 12.75 -6.34 4.92
CA SER A 495 13.23 -6.03 3.57
C SER A 495 12.49 -6.80 2.48
N GLN A 496 12.15 -6.08 1.41
CA GLN A 496 11.63 -6.64 0.17
C GLN A 496 12.80 -7.03 -0.73
N LEU A 497 13.19 -8.30 -0.67
CA LEU A 497 14.36 -8.85 -1.37
C LEU A 497 14.01 -9.16 -2.85
N TYR A 498 14.77 -8.61 -3.80
CA TYR A 498 14.65 -8.96 -5.21
C TYR A 498 15.43 -10.22 -5.58
N ARG A 499 16.67 -10.32 -5.08
CA ARG A 499 17.59 -11.41 -5.42
C ARG A 499 18.69 -11.52 -4.37
N LEU A 500 19.10 -12.75 -4.08
CA LEU A 500 20.23 -13.08 -3.22
C LEU A 500 21.38 -13.69 -4.03
N GLY A 501 22.61 -13.42 -3.60
CA GLY A 501 23.82 -14.09 -4.01
C GLY A 501 24.56 -14.61 -2.79
N VAL A 502 25.09 -15.82 -2.88
CA VAL A 502 25.88 -16.46 -1.81
C VAL A 502 27.30 -16.66 -2.34
N SER A 503 28.30 -16.34 -1.52
CA SER A 503 29.69 -16.61 -1.89
C SER A 503 29.94 -18.09 -2.13
N GLN A 504 30.77 -18.40 -3.14
CA GLN A 504 31.19 -19.77 -3.44
C GLN A 504 32.17 -20.33 -2.39
N THR A 505 32.78 -19.46 -1.57
CA THR A 505 33.80 -19.84 -0.58
C THR A 505 33.35 -19.65 0.87
N SER A 506 32.27 -18.90 1.12
CA SER A 506 31.70 -18.66 2.47
C SER A 506 30.18 -18.69 2.40
N SER A 507 29.55 -19.62 3.11
CA SER A 507 28.07 -19.71 3.17
C SER A 507 27.42 -18.55 3.94
N ASN A 508 28.21 -17.82 4.75
CA ASN A 508 27.73 -16.69 5.54
C ASN A 508 27.85 -15.36 4.80
N ASP A 509 28.60 -15.32 3.69
CA ASP A 509 28.76 -14.10 2.92
C ASP A 509 27.63 -14.04 1.89
N VAL A 510 26.54 -13.38 2.28
CA VAL A 510 25.35 -13.21 1.44
C VAL A 510 25.19 -11.76 1.05
N ILE A 511 24.84 -11.51 -0.20
CA ILE A 511 24.51 -10.19 -0.72
C ILE A 511 23.10 -10.21 -1.28
N THR A 512 22.34 -9.15 -1.04
CA THR A 512 20.96 -9.02 -1.54
C THR A 512 20.67 -7.63 -2.05
N GLY A 513 19.87 -7.56 -3.11
CA GLY A 513 19.27 -6.31 -3.60
C GLY A 513 17.88 -6.12 -2.99
N LEU A 514 17.64 -4.94 -2.43
CA LEU A 514 16.38 -4.58 -1.78
C LEU A 514 15.59 -3.61 -2.65
N GLN A 515 14.26 -3.68 -2.58
CA GLN A 515 13.39 -2.59 -3.05
C GLN A 515 13.76 -1.31 -2.30
N ASP A 516 14.07 -0.25 -3.05
CA ASP A 516 14.36 1.14 -2.65
C ASP A 516 15.47 1.38 -1.62
N ASN A 517 15.96 0.33 -0.97
CA ASN A 517 16.91 0.36 0.14
C ASN A 517 18.33 -0.08 -0.25
N GLY A 518 18.59 -0.17 -1.56
CA GLY A 518 19.90 -0.47 -2.15
C GLY A 518 20.33 -1.93 -2.01
N THR A 519 21.65 -2.16 -1.99
CA THR A 519 22.24 -3.50 -1.84
C THR A 519 22.83 -3.65 -0.45
N LYS A 520 22.59 -4.79 0.21
CA LYS A 520 23.11 -5.10 1.53
C LYS A 520 23.92 -6.39 1.52
N VAL A 521 25.01 -6.40 2.28
CA VAL A 521 25.72 -7.61 2.68
C VAL A 521 25.15 -8.03 4.03
N LEU A 522 24.82 -9.31 4.18
CA LEU A 522 24.18 -9.90 5.34
C LEU A 522 25.20 -10.57 6.27
#